data_AF-A0AAN8JXK9-F1
#
_entry.id   AF-A0AAN8JXK9-F1
#
_cell.length_a   1.000
_cell.length_b   1.000
_cell.length_c   1.000
_cell.angle_alpha   90.00
_cell.angle_beta   90.00
_cell.angle_gamma   90.00
#
_symmetry.space_group_name_H-M   'P 1'
#
loop_
_entity.id
_entity.type
_entity.pdbx_description
1 polymer ?
#
loop_
_entity_poly.entity_id
_entity_poly.type
_entity_poly.pdbx_seq_one_letter_code
_entity_poly.pdbx_strand_id
1 'polypeptide(L)'
;MKYPVLINASHVPELTDINFTEDGIKFGASVTLSKVEEVLEKTKEDLSEEKTRVFTAVIEMLKWFSSKQKRNTASIGGNIMTASPISDLNPIF
;
A
#
# COMPACT_ATOMS: atom_id res chain seq x y z
N MET A 1 13.40 -21.84 -8.26
CA MET A 1 13.49 -21.02 -9.49
C MET A 1 14.65 -20.05 -9.32
N LYS A 2 15.48 -19.82 -10.35
CA LYS A 2 16.56 -18.81 -10.30
C LYS A 2 16.23 -17.71 -11.32
N TYR A 3 16.27 -16.46 -10.90
CA TYR A 3 16.09 -15.30 -11.77
C TYR A 3 17.47 -14.75 -12.15
N PRO A 4 17.94 -14.90 -13.41
CA PRO A 4 19.29 -14.49 -13.81
C PRO A 4 19.42 -12.96 -13.95
N VAL A 5 18.31 -12.24 -13.99
CA VAL A 5 18.24 -10.79 -14.09
C VAL A 5 17.25 -10.28 -13.03
N LEU A 6 17.63 -9.21 -12.34
CA LEU A 6 16.80 -8.52 -11.36
C LEU A 6 16.73 -7.05 -11.76
N ILE A 7 15.52 -6.48 -11.69
CA ILE A 7 15.27 -5.06 -11.95
C ILE A 7 14.65 -4.48 -10.68
N ASN A 8 15.21 -3.37 -10.19
CA ASN A 8 14.64 -2.63 -9.07
C ASN A 8 14.05 -1.33 -9.61
N ALA A 9 12.74 -1.16 -9.44
CA ALA A 9 12.00 0.04 -9.85
C ALA A 9 11.67 0.97 -8.67
N SER A 10 12.24 0.74 -7.48
CA SER A 10 11.89 1.44 -6.24
C SER A 10 12.18 2.94 -6.25
N HIS A 11 12.99 3.42 -7.19
CA HIS A 11 13.35 4.84 -7.32
C HIS A 11 12.79 5.50 -8.58
N VAL A 12 11.88 4.83 -9.30
CA VAL A 12 11.16 5.47 -10.42
C VAL A 12 10.17 6.47 -9.82
N PRO A 13 10.31 7.79 -10.06
CA PRO A 13 9.53 8.82 -9.37
C PRO A 13 8.02 8.57 -9.43
N GLU A 14 7.51 8.23 -10.61
CA GLU A 14 6.09 7.98 -10.88
C GLU A 14 5.54 6.78 -10.09
N LEU A 15 6.40 5.84 -9.69
CA LEU A 15 6.03 4.68 -8.86
C LEU A 15 6.12 4.97 -7.36
N THR A 16 6.68 6.12 -6.97
CA THR A 16 6.76 6.56 -5.56
C THR A 16 5.81 7.70 -5.23
N ASP A 17 5.20 8.32 -6.26
CA ASP A 17 4.26 9.42 -6.09
C ASP A 17 2.98 9.01 -5.36
N ILE A 18 2.44 9.96 -4.61
CA ILE A 18 1.16 9.84 -3.90
C ILE A 18 0.33 11.07 -4.29
N ASN A 19 -0.75 10.84 -5.02
CA ASN A 19 -1.57 11.91 -5.58
C ASN A 19 -3.00 11.82 -5.02
N PHE A 20 -3.47 12.91 -4.45
CA PHE A 20 -4.87 13.08 -4.07
C PHE A 20 -5.67 13.54 -5.28
N THR A 21 -6.79 12.88 -5.52
CA THR A 21 -7.68 13.11 -6.66
C THR A 21 -9.10 13.30 -6.15
N GLU A 22 -10.02 13.72 -7.02
CA GLU A 22 -11.44 13.90 -6.66
C GLU A 22 -12.09 12.59 -6.20
N ASP A 23 -11.64 11.45 -6.74
CA ASP A 23 -12.19 10.13 -6.46
C ASP A 23 -11.47 9.36 -5.33
N GLY A 24 -10.32 9.85 -4.85
CA GLY A 24 -9.53 9.18 -3.82
C GLY A 24 -8.03 9.41 -3.91
N ILE A 25 -7.24 8.45 -3.43
CA ILE A 25 -5.78 8.54 -3.38
C ILE A 25 -5.16 7.54 -4.35
N LYS A 26 -4.30 8.03 -5.24
CA LYS A 26 -3.49 7.22 -6.13
C LYS A 26 -2.09 7.04 -5.55
N PHE A 27 -1.75 5.80 -5.19
CA PHE A 27 -0.42 5.40 -4.76
C PHE A 27 0.38 4.82 -5.92
N GLY A 28 1.62 5.26 -6.08
CA GLY A 28 2.58 4.58 -6.94
C GLY A 28 2.89 3.16 -6.43
N ALA A 29 3.18 2.24 -7.36
CA ALA A 29 3.34 0.81 -7.05
C ALA A 29 4.54 0.49 -6.13
N SER A 30 5.51 1.40 -6.04
CA SER A 30 6.71 1.28 -5.20
C SER A 30 6.55 1.92 -3.82
N VAL A 31 5.41 2.57 -3.52
CA VAL A 31 5.11 3.09 -2.19
C VAL A 31 5.05 1.94 -1.18
N THR A 32 5.72 2.11 -0.04
CA THR A 32 5.80 1.09 0.99
C THR A 32 4.51 0.97 1.78
N LEU A 33 4.21 -0.21 2.32
CA LEU A 33 3.00 -0.43 3.12
C LEU A 33 2.94 0.49 4.35
N SER A 34 4.08 0.77 4.99
CA SER A 34 4.13 1.74 6.10
C SER A 34 3.76 3.16 5.64
N LYS A 35 4.14 3.56 4.42
CA LYS A 35 3.81 4.89 3.91
C LYS A 35 2.32 4.98 3.50
N VAL A 36 1.77 3.88 2.98
CA VAL A 36 0.31 3.75 2.77
C VAL A 36 -0.43 3.91 4.09
N GLU A 37 -0.04 3.16 5.14
CA GLU A 37 -0.61 3.26 6.50
C GLU A 37 -0.63 4.72 6.98
N GLU A 38 0.53 5.40 6.95
CA GLU A 38 0.68 6.79 7.39
C GLU A 38 -0.25 7.77 6.63
N VAL A 39 -0.36 7.63 5.32
CA VAL A 39 -1.19 8.53 4.49
C VAL A 39 -2.67 8.28 4.73
N LEU A 40 -3.08 7.02 4.86
CA LEU A 40 -4.47 6.65 5.12
C LEU A 40 -4.91 7.11 6.52
N GLU A 41 -4.07 6.97 7.54
CA GLU A 41 -4.35 7.45 8.89
C GLU A 41 -4.59 8.97 8.90
N LYS A 42 -3.68 9.74 8.29
CA LYS A 42 -3.84 11.20 8.17
C LYS A 42 -5.12 11.59 7.41
N THR A 43 -5.36 10.96 6.27
CA THR A 43 -6.54 11.29 5.45
C THR A 43 -7.85 10.93 6.16
N LYS A 44 -7.84 9.89 7.01
CA LYS A 44 -8.99 9.50 7.81
C LYS A 44 -9.37 10.55 8.85
N GLU A 45 -8.41 11.32 9.36
CA GLU A 45 -8.67 12.42 10.30
C GLU A 45 -9.36 13.62 9.62
N ASP A 46 -9.09 13.82 8.33
CA ASP A 46 -9.57 14.99 7.57
C ASP A 46 -10.93 14.78 6.88
N LEU A 47 -11.36 13.52 6.68
CA LEU A 47 -12.56 13.18 5.91
C LEU A 47 -13.62 12.47 6.76
N SER A 48 -14.88 12.53 6.30
CA SER A 48 -15.98 11.83 6.97
C SER A 48 -15.80 10.30 6.92
N GLU A 49 -16.35 9.60 7.90
CA GLU A 49 -16.28 8.14 8.01
C GLU A 49 -16.75 7.44 6.74
N GLU A 50 -17.83 7.93 6.13
CA GLU A 50 -18.44 7.39 4.90
C GLU A 50 -17.44 7.36 3.73
N LYS A 51 -16.55 8.36 3.64
CA LYS A 51 -15.53 8.46 2.59
C LYS A 51 -14.26 7.66 2.89
N THR A 52 -14.10 7.18 4.12
CA THR A 52 -12.84 6.58 4.61
C THR A 52 -12.99 5.12 5.06
N ARG A 53 -14.14 4.48 4.75
CA ARG A 53 -14.42 3.09 5.14
C ARG A 53 -13.37 2.10 4.62
N VAL A 54 -12.98 2.25 3.35
CA VAL A 54 -11.92 1.41 2.76
C VAL A 54 -10.57 1.70 3.41
N PHE A 55 -10.26 2.97 3.69
CA PHE A 55 -9.01 3.34 4.36
C PHE A 55 -8.93 2.70 5.74
N THR A 56 -10.03 2.72 6.49
CA THR A 56 -10.13 2.04 7.79
C THR A 56 -9.89 0.54 7.67
N ALA A 57 -10.51 -0.13 6.69
CA ALA A 57 -10.30 -1.57 6.48
C ALA A 57 -8.82 -1.90 6.18
N VAL A 58 -8.17 -1.10 5.33
CA VAL A 58 -6.75 -1.28 5.01
C VAL A 58 -5.87 -1.03 6.24
N ILE A 59 -6.11 0.04 7.00
CA ILE A 59 -5.36 0.34 8.24
C ILE A 59 -5.51 -0.80 9.26
N GLU A 60 -6.73 -1.27 9.51
CA GLU A 60 -6.97 -2.38 10.44
C GLU A 60 -6.22 -3.64 10.02
N MET A 61 -6.16 -3.93 8.72
CA MET A 61 -5.41 -5.08 8.23
C MET A 61 -3.90 -4.88 8.37
N LEU A 62 -3.39 -3.68 8.10
CA LEU A 62 -1.95 -3.35 8.20
C LEU A 62 -1.41 -3.46 9.64
N LYS A 63 -2.25 -3.27 10.66
CA LYS A 63 -1.89 -3.52 12.07
C LYS A 63 -1.43 -4.96 12.30
N TRP A 64 -2.10 -5.92 11.66
CA TRP A 64 -1.77 -7.35 11.73
C TRP A 64 -0.78 -7.79 10.66
N PHE A 65 -0.59 -6.97 9.63
CA PHE A 65 0.29 -7.27 8.50
C PHE A 65 1.76 -7.21 8.90
N SER A 66 2.28 -8.37 9.29
CA SER A 66 3.71 -8.60 9.53
C SER A 66 4.36 -7.60 10.52
N SER A 67 5.69 -7.56 10.55
CA SER A 67 6.42 -6.59 11.36
C SER A 67 6.66 -5.27 10.62
N LYS A 68 6.92 -4.20 11.39
CA LYS A 68 7.23 -2.87 10.85
C LYS A 68 8.42 -2.88 9.89
N GLN A 69 9.44 -3.71 10.14
CA GLN A 69 10.61 -3.84 9.25
C GLN A 69 10.21 -4.35 7.85
N LYS A 70 9.25 -5.30 7.78
CA LYS A 70 8.72 -5.79 6.50
C LYS A 70 7.85 -4.73 5.84
N ARG A 71 6.95 -4.06 6.57
CA ARG A 71 6.10 -2.99 6.01
C ARG A 71 6.89 -1.79 5.48
N ASN A 72 8.04 -1.49 6.08
CA ASN A 72 8.93 -0.41 5.63
C ASN A 72 9.64 -0.70 4.29
N THR A 73 9.61 -1.94 3.80
CA THR A 73 10.31 -2.34 2.57
C THR A 73 9.39 -2.98 1.53
N ALA A 74 8.32 -3.65 1.96
CA ALA A 74 7.29 -4.18 1.08
C ALA A 74 6.53 -3.05 0.42
N SER A 75 6.43 -3.08 -0.91
CA SER A 75 5.62 -2.12 -1.67
C SER A 75 4.19 -2.62 -1.88
N ILE A 76 3.25 -1.68 -2.04
CA ILE A 76 1.85 -1.99 -2.33
C ILE A 76 1.71 -2.79 -3.64
N GLY A 77 2.42 -2.40 -4.70
CA GLY A 77 2.40 -3.12 -5.98
C GLY A 77 3.02 -4.51 -5.87
N GLY A 78 4.07 -4.68 -5.06
CA GLY A 78 4.67 -5.98 -4.78
C GLY A 78 3.70 -6.93 -4.06
N ASN A 79 2.94 -6.41 -3.10
CA ASN A 79 1.92 -7.18 -2.40
C ASN A 79 0.81 -7.68 -3.37
N ILE A 80 0.29 -6.79 -4.22
CA ILE A 80 -0.73 -7.12 -5.23
C ILE A 80 -0.18 -8.15 -6.24
N MET A 81 0.96 -7.86 -6.86
CA MET A 81 1.53 -8.70 -7.93
C MET A 81 2.00 -10.07 -7.45
N THR A 82 2.35 -10.22 -6.17
CA THR A 82 2.66 -11.54 -5.60
C THR A 82 1.45 -12.48 -5.69
N ALA A 83 0.24 -11.91 -5.69
CA ALA A 83 -1.03 -12.64 -5.84
C ALA A 83 -1.12 -13.87 -4.92
N SER A 84 -0.61 -13.72 -3.69
CA SER A 84 -0.62 -14.79 -2.71
C SER A 84 -2.07 -15.18 -2.40
N PRO A 85 -2.42 -16.48 -2.38
CA PRO A 85 -3.75 -16.95 -1.99
C PRO A 85 -4.15 -16.56 -0.55
N ILE A 86 -3.17 -16.17 0.26
CA ILE A 86 -3.33 -15.73 1.65
C ILE A 86 -2.95 -14.26 1.84
N SER A 87 -3.02 -13.43 0.78
CA SER A 87 -2.82 -12.00 0.93
C SER A 87 -3.93 -11.40 1.78
N ASP A 88 -3.58 -10.67 2.83
CA ASP A 88 -4.55 -9.99 3.68
C ASP A 88 -5.15 -8.74 2.99
N LEU A 89 -4.41 -8.10 2.08
CA LEU A 89 -4.82 -6.85 1.44
C LEU A 89 -5.57 -7.07 0.12
N ASN A 90 -5.27 -8.14 -0.63
CA ASN A 90 -5.92 -8.39 -1.92
C ASN A 90 -7.44 -8.59 -1.82
N PRO A 91 -8.01 -9.21 -0.77
CA PRO A 91 -9.46 -9.29 -0.60
C PRO A 91 -10.14 -7.95 -0.29
N ILE A 92 -9.37 -6.91 0.06
CA ILE A 92 -9.88 -5.57 0.33
C ILE A 92 -9.88 -4.71 -0.94
N PHE A 93 -8.91 -4.93 -1.84
CA PHE A 93 -8.78 -4.25 -3.12
C PHE A 93 -9.73 -4.83 -4.18
#